data_AF-A0A959Y6P7-F1
#
_entry.id   AF-A0A959Y6P7-F1
#
_cell.length_a   1.000
_cell.length_b   1.000
_cell.length_c   1.000
_cell.angle_alpha   90.00
_cell.angle_beta   90.00
_cell.angle_gamma   90.00
#
_symmetry.space_group_name_H-M   'P 1'
#
loop_
_entity.id
_entity.type
_entity.pdbx_description
1 polymer ?
#
loop_
_entity_poly.entity_id
_entity_poly.type
_entity_poly.pdbx_seq_one_letter_code
_entity_poly.pdbx_strand_id
1 'polypeptide(L)'
;MRLLIKNARALVGTHPMELQRVPGRSMAGLPMLEDAWLTAEDGRITGFGPMAEWPGVDDWNDLTVVDAKGRFVLPGWCDPHTHTVFAAPRDGEFVDRIRGLSYQEIAARGGGILNSARMLRDMN
;
A
#
# COMPACT_ATOMS: atom_id res chain seq x y z
N MET A 1 -15.69 -14.77 4.98
CA MET A 1 -15.40 -13.86 6.13
C MET A 1 -16.11 -12.54 5.89
N ARG A 2 -16.99 -12.12 6.81
CA ARG A 2 -17.79 -10.88 6.71
C ARG A 2 -17.21 -9.78 7.60
N LEU A 3 -17.23 -8.54 7.11
CA LEU A 3 -16.68 -7.36 7.76
C LEU A 3 -17.67 -6.20 7.67
N LEU A 4 -17.82 -5.46 8.77
CA LEU A 4 -18.44 -4.13 8.83
C LEU A 4 -17.45 -3.16 9.46
N ILE A 5 -17.17 -2.05 8.78
CA ILE A 5 -16.53 -0.86 9.34
C ILE A 5 -17.60 0.21 9.49
N LYS A 6 -17.74 0.80 10.68
CA LYS A 6 -18.71 1.87 10.96
C LYS A 6 -18.05 3.06 11.64
N ASN A 7 -18.75 4.20 11.66
CA ASN A 7 -18.31 5.45 12.30
C ASN A 7 -16.94 5.91 11.77
N ALA A 8 -16.67 5.71 10.47
CA ALA A 8 -15.47 6.28 9.85
C ALA A 8 -15.67 7.78 9.70
N ARG A 9 -14.67 8.59 10.07
CA ARG A 9 -14.71 10.04 9.79
C ARG A 9 -14.81 10.28 8.29
N ALA A 10 -14.05 9.52 7.51
CA ALA A 10 -14.29 9.39 6.09
C ALA A 10 -13.71 8.08 5.53
N LEU A 11 -14.34 7.55 4.48
CA LEU A 11 -13.71 6.64 3.53
C LEU A 11 -12.95 7.48 2.51
N VAL A 12 -11.66 7.25 2.37
CA VAL A 12 -10.76 8.03 1.51
C VAL A 12 -10.59 7.33 0.17
N GLY A 13 -10.53 8.10 -0.92
CA GLY A 13 -10.26 7.57 -2.26
C GLY A 13 -11.47 6.88 -2.90
N THR A 14 -12.69 7.32 -2.59
CA THR A 14 -13.94 6.85 -3.19
C THR A 14 -14.11 7.37 -4.62
N HIS A 15 -13.22 6.95 -5.52
CA HIS A 15 -13.26 7.27 -6.93
C HIS A 15 -14.36 6.46 -7.66
N PRO A 16 -14.90 6.96 -8.78
CA PRO A 16 -15.78 6.18 -9.65
C PRO A 16 -15.10 4.91 -10.17
N MET A 17 -15.84 3.81 -10.33
CA MET A 17 -15.30 2.50 -10.70
C MET A 17 -14.64 2.49 -12.09
N GLU A 18 -15.11 3.34 -13.00
CA GLU A 18 -14.61 3.49 -14.35
C GLU A 18 -13.28 4.28 -14.42
N LEU A 19 -12.88 4.94 -13.33
CA LEU A 19 -11.69 5.78 -13.30
C LEU A 19 -10.40 4.94 -13.23
N GLN A 20 -9.73 4.82 -14.36
CA GLN A 20 -8.48 4.03 -14.48
C GLN A 20 -7.23 4.78 -13.98
N ARG A 21 -7.20 6.12 -14.09
CA ARG A 21 -6.01 6.93 -13.78
C ARG A 21 -6.40 8.36 -13.40
N VAL A 22 -5.65 8.93 -12.45
CA VAL A 22 -5.72 10.36 -12.09
C VAL A 22 -4.41 11.05 -12.50
N PRO A 23 -4.35 11.80 -13.62
CA PRO A 23 -3.12 12.46 -14.08
C PRO A 23 -3.07 13.96 -13.76
N GLY A 24 -1.84 14.50 -13.66
CA GLY A 24 -1.59 15.94 -13.68
C GLY A 24 -2.31 16.70 -12.56
N ARG A 25 -2.96 17.83 -12.90
CA ARG A 25 -3.66 18.68 -11.92
C ARG A 25 -4.77 17.95 -11.16
N SER A 26 -5.35 16.90 -11.74
CA SER A 26 -6.38 16.09 -11.08
C SER A 26 -5.86 15.34 -9.85
N MET A 27 -4.55 15.13 -9.71
CA MET A 27 -3.94 14.48 -8.54
C MET A 27 -4.06 15.32 -7.25
N ALA A 28 -4.40 16.60 -7.36
CA ALA A 28 -4.67 17.46 -6.21
C ALA A 28 -6.02 17.16 -5.54
N GLY A 29 -6.93 16.46 -6.23
CA GLY A 29 -8.23 16.05 -5.70
C GLY A 29 -8.17 14.66 -5.09
N LEU A 30 -8.61 14.54 -3.84
CA LEU A 30 -8.77 13.27 -3.14
C LEU A 30 -10.22 13.15 -2.67
N PRO A 31 -11.09 12.41 -3.38
CA PRO A 31 -12.47 12.24 -2.98
C PRO A 31 -12.56 11.51 -1.65
N MET A 32 -13.50 11.96 -0.82
CA MET A 32 -13.77 11.39 0.50
C MET A 32 -15.27 11.31 0.71
N LEU A 33 -15.72 10.21 1.30
CA LEU A 33 -17.08 10.07 1.81
C LEU A 33 -17.05 10.22 3.33
N GLU A 34 -17.53 11.36 3.84
CA GLU A 34 -17.54 11.66 5.27
C GLU A 34 -18.62 10.87 6.03
N ASP A 35 -18.39 10.68 7.33
CA ASP A 35 -19.28 9.97 8.27
C ASP A 35 -19.87 8.69 7.66
N ALA A 36 -19.05 7.66 7.50
CA ALA A 36 -19.33 6.57 6.58
C ALA A 36 -19.20 5.16 7.19
N TRP A 37 -19.84 4.20 6.51
CA TRP A 37 -19.74 2.76 6.76
C TRP A 37 -19.23 2.03 5.51
N LEU A 38 -18.67 0.83 5.71
CA LEU A 38 -18.23 -0.08 4.67
C LEU A 38 -18.50 -1.52 5.10
N THR A 39 -18.99 -2.35 4.18
CA THR A 39 -19.11 -3.80 4.35
C THR A 39 -18.21 -4.53 3.36
N ALA A 40 -17.69 -5.67 3.78
CA ALA A 40 -16.97 -6.56 2.90
C ALA A 40 -17.28 -8.03 3.21
N GLU A 41 -17.25 -8.86 2.18
CA GLU A 41 -17.45 -10.29 2.26
C GLU A 41 -16.45 -10.99 1.34
N ASP A 42 -15.80 -12.03 1.85
CA ASP A 42 -14.83 -12.86 1.11
C ASP A 42 -13.75 -12.04 0.38
N GLY A 43 -13.23 -11.05 1.10
CA GLY A 43 -12.16 -10.17 0.63
C GLY A 43 -12.59 -9.10 -0.37
N ARG A 44 -13.90 -8.93 -0.61
CA ARG A 44 -14.45 -7.93 -1.54
C ARG A 44 -15.35 -6.95 -0.81
N ILE A 45 -15.28 -5.67 -1.17
CA ILE A 45 -16.22 -4.65 -0.68
C ILE A 45 -17.59 -4.94 -1.28
N THR A 46 -18.60 -5.10 -0.43
CA THR A 46 -19.99 -5.41 -0.82
C THR A 46 -20.91 -4.19 -0.78
N GLY A 47 -20.51 -3.14 -0.07
CA GLY A 47 -21.26 -1.89 0.01
C GLY A 47 -20.57 -0.88 0.91
N PHE A 48 -20.85 0.39 0.69
CA PHE A 48 -20.40 1.49 1.52
C PHE A 48 -21.34 2.68 1.33
N GLY A 49 -21.38 3.59 2.29
CA GLY A 49 -22.27 4.75 2.22
C GLY A 49 -22.13 5.67 3.44
N PRO A 50 -22.86 6.80 3.45
CA PRO A 50 -23.01 7.61 4.65
C PRO A 50 -23.63 6.79 5.78
N MET A 51 -23.20 7.00 7.03
CA MET A 51 -23.75 6.41 8.24
C MET A 51 -25.26 6.68 8.38
N ALA A 52 -25.72 7.85 7.93
CA ALA A 52 -27.13 8.22 7.92
C ALA A 52 -28.00 7.30 7.02
N GLU A 53 -27.40 6.65 6.02
CA GLU A 53 -28.05 5.75 5.07
C GLU A 53 -27.71 4.28 5.35
N TRP A 54 -27.11 3.98 6.51
CA TRP A 54 -26.71 2.62 6.83
C TRP A 54 -27.94 1.70 7.00
N PRO A 55 -28.07 0.63 6.19
CA PRO A 55 -29.26 -0.24 6.23
C PRO A 55 -29.33 -1.14 7.48
N GLY A 56 -28.29 -1.13 8.33
CA GLY A 56 -28.17 -2.05 9.46
C GLY A 56 -27.56 -3.39 9.05
N VAL A 57 -27.73 -4.39 9.92
CA VAL A 57 -27.25 -5.77 9.73
C VAL A 57 -28.36 -6.71 10.13
N ASP A 58 -28.79 -7.55 9.18
CA ASP A 58 -29.85 -8.54 9.39
C ASP A 58 -29.33 -9.82 10.06
N ASP A 59 -28.07 -10.17 9.81
CA ASP A 59 -27.41 -11.34 10.39
C ASP A 59 -26.02 -10.99 10.91
N TRP A 60 -25.85 -11.17 12.21
CA TRP A 60 -24.62 -10.87 12.95
C TRP A 60 -23.67 -12.06 13.06
N ASN A 61 -24.04 -13.24 12.58
CA ASN A 61 -23.18 -14.42 12.62
C ASN A 61 -21.94 -14.24 11.73
N ASP A 62 -20.77 -14.59 12.27
CA ASP A 62 -19.47 -14.50 11.61
C ASP A 62 -19.11 -13.11 11.04
N LEU A 63 -19.73 -12.06 11.59
CA LEU A 63 -19.48 -10.67 11.21
C LEU A 63 -18.40 -10.04 12.10
N THR A 64 -17.27 -9.71 11.51
CA THR A 64 -16.26 -8.86 12.17
C THR A 64 -16.72 -7.41 12.14
N VAL A 65 -16.84 -6.77 13.30
CA VAL A 65 -17.22 -5.35 13.38
C VAL A 65 -16.03 -4.50 13.82
N VAL A 66 -15.72 -3.48 13.04
CA VAL A 66 -14.70 -2.47 13.32
C VAL A 66 -15.38 -1.12 13.51
N ASP A 67 -15.36 -0.60 14.73
CA ASP A 67 -15.74 0.78 15.00
C ASP A 67 -14.53 1.70 14.78
N ALA A 68 -14.57 2.50 13.71
CA ALA A 68 -13.48 3.39 13.36
C ALA A 68 -13.35 4.59 14.33
N LYS A 69 -14.39 4.88 15.14
CA LYS A 69 -14.40 5.95 16.15
C LYS A 69 -13.95 7.32 15.59
N GLY A 70 -14.46 7.69 14.42
CA GLY A 70 -14.12 8.95 13.77
C GLY A 70 -12.70 8.99 13.19
N ARG A 71 -12.09 7.84 12.89
CA ARG A 71 -10.83 7.77 12.13
C ARG A 71 -11.09 7.65 10.64
N PHE A 72 -10.08 8.01 9.85
CA PHE A 72 -10.09 7.80 8.41
C PHE A 72 -9.84 6.33 8.08
N VAL A 73 -10.55 5.83 7.08
CA VAL A 73 -10.31 4.52 6.47
C VAL A 73 -9.72 4.78 5.08
N LEU A 74 -8.51 4.28 4.85
CA LEU A 74 -7.79 4.44 3.59
C LEU A 74 -7.67 3.09 2.90
N PRO A 75 -7.57 3.06 1.55
CA PRO A 75 -7.14 1.87 0.83
C PRO A 75 -5.75 1.42 1.30
N GLY A 76 -5.47 0.13 1.15
CA GLY A 76 -4.11 -0.37 1.31
C GLY A 76 -3.16 0.30 0.32
N TRP A 77 -1.95 0.60 0.75
CA TRP A 77 -0.92 1.18 -0.11
C TRP A 77 -0.44 0.14 -1.12
N CYS A 78 -0.21 0.60 -2.35
CA CYS A 78 0.43 -0.18 -3.40
C CYS A 78 1.86 0.34 -3.57
N ASP A 79 2.85 -0.56 -3.50
CA ASP A 79 4.23 -0.27 -3.89
C ASP A 79 4.44 -0.78 -5.32
N PRO A 80 4.39 0.09 -6.35
CA PRO A 80 4.45 -0.33 -7.74
C PRO A 80 5.87 -0.68 -8.20
N HIS A 81 6.92 -0.38 -7.41
CA HIS A 81 8.29 -0.57 -7.85
C HIS A 81 9.21 -0.94 -6.68
N THR A 82 9.59 -2.21 -6.62
CA THR A 82 10.57 -2.68 -5.63
C THR A 82 11.49 -3.77 -6.19
N HIS A 83 12.64 -3.90 -5.53
CA HIS A 83 13.61 -4.98 -5.73
C HIS A 83 13.85 -5.70 -4.38
N THR A 84 12.78 -6.02 -3.65
CA THR A 84 12.84 -6.61 -2.30
C THR A 84 13.57 -7.95 -2.25
N VAL A 85 13.49 -8.75 -3.30
CA VAL A 85 14.17 -10.05 -3.37
C VAL A 85 15.59 -9.84 -3.90
N PHE A 86 16.58 -10.03 -3.02
CA PHE A 86 18.00 -9.99 -3.35
C PHE A 86 18.79 -10.90 -2.38
N ALA A 87 19.99 -11.34 -2.79
CA ALA A 87 20.76 -12.34 -2.06
C ALA A 87 21.53 -11.79 -0.84
N ALA A 88 22.11 -10.61 -0.97
CA ALA A 88 22.94 -10.00 0.07
C ALA A 88 22.93 -8.46 -0.02
N PRO A 89 23.07 -7.76 1.12
CA PRO A 89 23.14 -6.31 1.13
C PRO A 89 24.41 -5.78 0.44
N ARG A 90 24.41 -4.47 0.13
CA ARG A 90 25.54 -3.75 -0.48
C ARG A 90 26.10 -2.67 0.46
N ASP A 91 26.02 -2.91 1.76
CA ASP A 91 26.48 -2.01 2.81
C ASP A 91 28.01 -1.78 2.76
N GLY A 92 28.80 -2.78 2.34
CA GLY A 92 30.24 -2.58 2.07
C GLY A 92 30.51 -1.49 1.02
N GLU A 93 29.73 -1.46 -0.06
CA GLU A 93 29.84 -0.43 -1.10
C GLU A 93 29.30 0.94 -0.63
N PHE A 94 28.42 0.95 0.37
CA PHE A 94 28.01 2.18 1.03
C PHE A 94 29.16 2.77 1.87
N VAL A 95 29.91 1.94 2.60
CA VAL A 95 31.11 2.37 3.33
C VAL A 95 32.19 2.90 2.38
N ASP A 96 32.42 2.24 1.25
CA ASP A 96 33.40 2.71 0.25
C ASP A 96 33.05 4.11 -0.30
N ARG A 97 31.77 4.39 -0.55
CA ARG A 97 31.33 5.74 -0.95
C ARG A 97 31.62 6.79 0.13
N ILE A 98 31.40 6.47 1.41
CA ILE A 98 31.73 7.38 2.52
C ILE A 98 33.23 7.69 2.57
N ARG A 99 34.07 6.71 2.21
CA ARG A 99 35.53 6.86 2.13
C ARG A 99 36.00 7.63 0.89
N GLY A 100 35.08 8.11 0.06
CA GLY A 100 35.38 8.97 -1.10
C GLY A 100 35.62 8.23 -2.41
N LEU A 101 35.35 6.92 -2.47
CA LEU A 101 35.47 6.19 -3.73
C LEU A 101 34.35 6.59 -4.68
N SER A 102 34.72 6.81 -5.93
CA SER A 102 33.80 6.99 -7.04
C SER A 102 33.02 5.72 -7.34
N TYR A 103 31.88 5.87 -8.00
CA TYR A 103 31.10 4.75 -8.52
C TYR A 103 31.94 3.82 -9.41
N GLN A 104 32.84 4.39 -10.23
CA GLN A 104 33.71 3.64 -11.13
C GLN A 104 34.74 2.80 -10.37
N GLU A 105 35.33 3.32 -9.30
CA GLU A 105 36.27 2.56 -8.45
C GLU A 105 35.58 1.40 -7.73
N ILE A 106 34.36 1.62 -7.23
CA ILE A 106 33.56 0.56 -6.59
C ILE A 106 33.18 -0.52 -7.60
N ALA A 107 32.75 -0.12 -8.80
CA ALA A 107 32.45 -1.06 -9.89
C ALA A 107 33.68 -1.86 -10.33
N ALA A 108 34.85 -1.21 -10.43
CA ALA A 108 36.12 -1.87 -10.76
C ALA A 108 36.54 -2.91 -9.71
N ARG A 109 36.14 -2.72 -8.44
CA ARG A 109 36.32 -3.69 -7.34
C ARG A 109 35.27 -4.80 -7.33
N GLY A 110 34.38 -4.84 -8.32
CA GLY A 110 33.34 -5.85 -8.43
C GLY A 110 32.04 -5.51 -7.71
N GLY A 111 31.89 -4.28 -7.22
CA GLY A 111 30.64 -3.74 -6.69
C GLY A 111 29.57 -3.51 -7.77
N GLY A 112 28.56 -2.72 -7.46
CA GLY A 112 27.50 -2.39 -8.42
C GLY A 112 26.43 -3.47 -8.55
N ILE A 113 25.63 -3.36 -9.60
CA ILE A 113 24.59 -4.36 -9.94
C ILE A 113 25.18 -5.74 -10.22
N LEU A 114 26.42 -5.80 -10.74
CA LEU A 114 27.13 -7.05 -10.99
C LEU A 114 27.45 -7.81 -9.69
N ASN A 115 27.65 -7.09 -8.59
CA ASN A 115 27.80 -7.70 -7.27
C ASN A 115 26.49 -8.39 -6.85
N SER A 116 25.35 -7.70 -6.92
CA SER A 116 24.03 -8.28 -6.63
C SER A 116 23.76 -9.53 -7.49
N ALA A 117 24.05 -9.47 -8.79
CA ALA A 117 23.86 -10.59 -9.69
C ALA A 117 24.80 -11.78 -9.38
N ARG A 118 26.03 -11.50 -8.92
CA ARG A 118 26.99 -12.53 -8.49
C ARG A 118 26.53 -13.20 -7.21
N MET A 119 26.18 -12.42 -6.18
CA MET A 119 25.69 -12.96 -4.90
C MET A 119 24.48 -13.87 -5.10
N LEU A 120 23.56 -13.51 -6.00
CA LEU A 120 22.41 -14.37 -6.32
C LEU A 120 22.81 -15.70 -6.96
N ARG A 121 23.85 -15.69 -7.81
CA ARG A 121 24.37 -16.90 -8.46
C ARG A 121 25.09 -17.83 -7.49
N ASP A 122 25.75 -17.25 -6.50
CA ASP A 122 26.59 -17.96 -5.53
C ASP A 122 25.78 -18.53 -4.35
N MET A 123 24.45 -18.35 -4.32
CA MET A 123 23.56 -18.93 -3.29
C MET A 123 23.29 -20.44 -3.45
N ASN A 124 24.01 -21.14 -4.34
CA ASN A 124 23.90 -22.59 -4.53
C ASN A 124 24.80 -23.36 -3.55
#